data_AF-A0A5K3G242-F1
#
_entry.id   AF-A0A5K3G242-F1
#
_cell.length_a   1.000
_cell.length_b   1.000
_cell.length_c   1.000
_cell.angle_alpha   90.00
_cell.angle_beta   90.00
_cell.angle_gamma   90.00
#
_symmetry.space_group_name_H-M   'P 1'
#
loop_
_entity.id
_entity.type
_entity.pdbx_description
1 polymer ?
#
loop_
_entity_poly.entity_id
_entity_poly.type
_entity_poly.pdbx_seq_one_letter_code
_entity_poly.pdbx_strand_id
1 'polypeptide(L)'
;MTNGVDLKAAKIIHAKSAQQNMNMMFLHTQHQYMPRYHIIRHLEATEIEEACNEFRIGQLRVLVVGSFFIPGTQFVAVTQYKNAEVVKV
;
A
#
# COMPACT_ATOMS: atom_id res chain seq x y z
N MET A 1 21.11 3.63 3.29
CA MET A 1 20.00 3.17 4.16
C MET A 1 20.55 2.07 5.06
N THR A 2 20.54 2.27 6.38
CA THR A 2 21.19 1.35 7.34
C THR A 2 20.23 0.34 7.96
N ASN A 3 18.92 0.62 7.94
CA ASN A 3 17.87 -0.27 8.45
C ASN A 3 16.76 -0.47 7.40
N GLY A 4 16.08 -1.62 7.46
CA GLY A 4 14.86 -1.88 6.67
C GLY A 4 13.67 -1.04 7.12
N VAL A 5 12.70 -0.86 6.22
CA VAL A 5 11.42 -0.19 6.52
C VAL A 5 10.39 -1.24 6.93
N ASP A 6 9.69 -1.01 8.05
CA ASP A 6 8.66 -1.91 8.59
C ASP A 6 7.26 -1.31 8.40
N LEU A 7 6.31 -2.14 7.95
CA LEU A 7 4.92 -1.76 7.68
C LEU A 7 3.92 -2.46 8.61
N LYS A 8 4.35 -3.01 9.76
CA LYS A 8 3.48 -3.68 10.76
C LYS A 8 2.27 -2.88 11.24
N ALA A 9 2.31 -1.55 11.15
CA ALA A 9 1.18 -0.70 11.53
C ALA A 9 0.03 -0.69 10.51
N ALA A 10 0.25 -1.19 9.28
CA ALA A 10 -0.77 -1.26 8.25
C ALA A 10 -1.90 -2.21 8.65
N LYS A 11 -3.14 -1.75 8.49
CA LYS A 11 -4.35 -2.51 8.85
C LYS A 11 -5.31 -2.61 7.68
N ILE A 12 -6.01 -3.74 7.63
CA ILE A 12 -7.04 -4.03 6.64
C ILE A 12 -8.42 -4.17 7.28
N ILE A 13 -9.47 -3.73 6.59
CA ILE A 13 -10.86 -3.80 7.04
C ILE A 13 -11.78 -4.29 5.91
N HIS A 14 -12.90 -4.91 6.26
CA HIS A 14 -13.89 -5.41 5.30
C HIS A 14 -15.28 -4.77 5.44
N ALA A 15 -15.51 -4.01 6.51
CA ALA A 15 -16.76 -3.30 6.75
C ALA A 15 -16.51 -1.79 6.71
N LYS A 16 -17.38 -1.05 6.03
CA LYS A 16 -17.35 0.43 6.06
C LYS A 16 -18.19 0.88 7.25
N SER A 17 -17.57 1.43 8.30
CA SER A 17 -18.28 2.07 9.40
C SER A 17 -18.20 3.59 9.28
N ALA A 18 -19.13 4.31 9.93
CA ALA A 18 -19.15 5.78 9.93
C ALA A 18 -17.90 6.43 10.60
N GLN A 19 -17.08 5.63 11.29
CA GLN A 19 -15.80 6.02 11.90
C GLN A 19 -14.61 5.43 11.14
N GLN A 20 -14.66 5.45 9.81
CA GLN A 20 -13.52 5.01 9.01
C GLN A 20 -12.29 5.86 9.32
N ASN A 21 -11.28 5.23 9.93
CA ASN A 21 -9.95 5.80 10.00
C ASN A 21 -9.37 5.78 8.57
N MET A 22 -9.06 6.96 8.02
CA MET A 22 -8.53 7.09 6.65
C MET A 22 -7.21 6.32 6.43
N ASN A 23 -6.53 5.90 7.49
CA ASN A 23 -5.25 5.19 7.43
C ASN A 23 -5.38 3.67 7.30
N MET A 24 -6.59 3.10 7.13
CA MET A 24 -6.80 1.66 6.94
C MET A 24 -7.21 1.33 5.49
N MET A 25 -6.78 0.17 5.00
CA MET A 25 -7.13 -0.30 3.66
C MET A 25 -8.42 -1.12 3.69
N PHE A 26 -9.37 -0.79 2.82
CA PHE A 26 -10.59 -1.57 2.65
C PHE A 26 -10.38 -2.69 1.62
N LEU A 27 -10.73 -3.93 1.97
CA LEU A 27 -10.68 -5.08 1.06
C LEU A 27 -12.01 -5.83 1.06
N HIS A 28 -12.34 -6.40 -0.09
CA HIS A 28 -13.45 -7.33 -0.24
C HIS A 28 -13.03 -8.72 0.22
N THR A 29 -13.88 -9.36 1.00
CA THR A 29 -13.64 -10.72 1.47
C THR A 29 -13.70 -11.70 0.29
N GLN A 30 -12.95 -12.80 0.39
CA GLN A 30 -12.83 -13.85 -0.62
C GLN A 30 -12.19 -13.41 -1.95
N HIS A 31 -11.52 -12.26 -1.97
CA HIS A 31 -10.77 -11.78 -3.12
C HIS A 31 -9.26 -11.94 -2.87
N GLN A 32 -8.52 -12.25 -3.94
CA GLN A 32 -7.07 -12.29 -3.92
C GLN A 32 -6.48 -10.90 -4.17
N TYR A 33 -5.44 -10.57 -3.41
CA TYR A 33 -4.75 -9.29 -3.48
C TYR A 33 -3.23 -9.47 -3.58
N MET A 34 -2.59 -8.47 -4.17
CA MET A 34 -1.13 -8.35 -4.26
C MET A 34 -0.70 -7.04 -3.58
N PRO A 35 0.00 -7.10 -2.43
CA PRO A 35 0.66 -5.93 -1.86
C PRO A 35 1.65 -5.32 -2.86
N ARG A 36 1.60 -3.99 -2.97
CA ARG A 36 2.55 -3.20 -3.76
C ARG A 36 3.09 -2.09 -2.88
N TYR A 37 4.37 -1.78 -3.05
CA TYR A 37 4.99 -0.61 -2.41
C TYR A 37 5.50 0.34 -3.48
N HIS A 38 5.43 1.63 -3.17
CA HIS A 38 5.78 2.70 -4.08
C HIS A 38 6.85 3.55 -3.42
N ILE A 39 7.92 3.83 -4.15
CA ILE A 39 8.94 4.78 -3.72
C ILE A 39 8.64 6.08 -4.43
N ILE A 40 8.40 7.12 -3.63
CA ILE A 40 7.99 8.43 -4.11
C ILE A 40 9.05 9.43 -3.65
N ARG A 41 9.43 10.33 -4.54
CA ARG A 41 10.36 11.43 -4.27
C ARG A 41 9.63 12.76 -4.38
N HIS A 42 9.87 13.66 -3.42
CA HIS A 42 9.41 15.04 -3.51
C HIS A 42 10.25 15.81 -4.53
N LEU A 43 9.59 16.58 -5.39
CA LEU A 43 10.27 17.42 -6.38
C LEU A 43 10.41 18.84 -5.82
N GLU A 44 11.61 19.40 -5.96
CA GLU A 44 11.85 20.83 -5.71
C GLU A 44 11.35 21.68 -6.88
N ALA A 45 11.09 22.97 -6.64
CA ALA A 45 10.48 23.86 -7.64
C ALA A 45 11.25 23.95 -8.97
N THR A 46 12.56 23.77 -8.93
CA THR A 46 13.47 23.81 -10.09
C THR A 46 13.48 22.53 -10.90
N GLU A 47 13.12 21.38 -10.31
CA GLU A 47 13.07 20.08 -11.00
C GLU A 47 11.74 19.84 -11.74
N ILE A 48 10.83 20.83 -11.68
CA ILE A 48 9.46 20.76 -12.24
C ILE A 48 9.45 20.88 -13.76
N GLU A 49 10.31 21.74 -14.33
CA GLU A 49 10.28 22.02 -15.78
C GLU A 49 10.72 20.82 -16.64
N GLU A 50 11.47 19.88 -16.06
CA GLU A 50 12.04 18.72 -16.76
C GLU A 50 11.24 17.41 -16.56
N ALA A 51 10.32 17.35 -15.61
CA ALA A 51 9.64 16.11 -15.24
C ALA A 51 8.39 15.83 -16.11
N CYS A 52 8.56 15.10 -17.22
CA CYS A 52 7.47 14.69 -18.12
C CYS A 52 6.38 13.77 -17.51
N ASN A 53 6.44 13.42 -16.22
CA ASN A 53 5.50 12.49 -15.56
C ASN A 53 5.04 13.00 -14.18
N GLU A 54 4.51 14.23 -14.09
CA GLU A 54 3.90 14.73 -12.84
C GLU A 54 2.66 13.88 -12.46
N PHE A 55 2.68 13.26 -11.27
CA PHE A 55 1.47 12.76 -10.62
C PHE A 55 1.11 13.71 -9.47
N ARG A 56 0.02 14.47 -9.62
CA ARG A 56 -0.43 15.41 -8.58
C ARG A 56 -1.30 14.70 -7.56
N ILE A 57 -0.78 14.50 -6.35
CA ILE A 57 -1.58 14.08 -5.19
C ILE A 57 -1.79 15.30 -4.29
N GLY A 58 -2.90 16.02 -4.51
CA GLY A 58 -3.23 17.23 -3.74
C GLY A 58 -2.25 18.40 -4.00
N GLN A 59 -1.73 19.02 -2.93
CA GLN A 59 -0.73 20.11 -3.00
C GLN A 59 0.72 19.62 -3.10
N LEU A 60 0.97 18.32 -2.96
CA LEU A 60 2.31 17.73 -2.98
C LEU A 60 2.68 17.31 -4.41
N ARG A 61 3.75 17.92 -4.94
CA ARG A 61 4.34 17.55 -6.23
C ARG A 61 5.37 16.46 -6.00
N VAL A 62 5.06 15.27 -6.50
CA VAL A 62 5.84 14.08 -6.24
C VAL A 62 6.08 13.30 -7.53
N LEU A 63 7.26 12.69 -7.63
CA LEU A 63 7.62 11.76 -8.68
C LEU A 63 7.58 10.33 -8.13
N VAL A 64 6.87 9.44 -8.82
CA VAL A 64 6.95 8.01 -8.53
C VAL A 64 8.26 7.49 -9.10
N VAL A 65 9.23 7.21 -8.23
CA VAL A 65 10.53 6.65 -8.61
C VAL A 65 10.37 5.21 -9.08
N GLY A 66 9.46 4.47 -8.46
CA GLY A 66 9.18 3.11 -8.84
C GLY A 66 8.01 2.50 -8.09
N SER A 67 7.43 1.47 -8.69
CA SER A 67 6.34 0.68 -8.13
C SER A 67 6.74 -0.78 -8.16
N PHE A 68 6.75 -1.41 -6.98
CA PHE A 68 7.33 -2.74 -6.80
C PHE A 68 6.34 -3.65 -6.07
N PHE A 69 6.58 -4.96 -6.17
CA PHE A 69 5.88 -5.98 -5.41
C PHE A 69 6.87 -7.08 -5.03
N ILE A 70 6.56 -7.84 -4.00
CA ILE A 70 7.38 -8.98 -3.56
C ILE A 70 6.63 -10.25 -3.99
N PRO A 71 7.21 -11.10 -4.85
CA PRO A 71 6.60 -12.39 -5.17
C PRO A 71 6.35 -13.21 -3.90
N GLY A 72 5.20 -13.90 -3.84
CA GLY A 72 4.82 -14.70 -2.67
C GLY A 72 4.09 -13.92 -1.57
N THR A 73 3.96 -12.60 -1.63
CA THR A 73 3.15 -11.83 -0.66
C THR A 73 1.68 -11.71 -1.05
N GLN A 74 1.24 -12.44 -2.07
CA GLN A 74 -0.17 -12.49 -2.45
C GLN A 74 -0.98 -13.18 -1.35
N PHE A 75 -2.20 -12.71 -1.12
CA PHE A 75 -3.07 -13.29 -0.10
C PHE A 75 -4.54 -13.19 -0.49
N VAL A 76 -5.37 -14.01 0.13
CA VAL A 76 -6.84 -13.92 0.00
C VAL A 76 -7.39 -13.30 1.28
N ALA A 77 -8.15 -12.21 1.15
CA ALA A 77 -8.75 -11.55 2.30
C ALA A 77 -9.91 -12.41 2.84
N VAL A 78 -9.89 -12.73 4.14
CA VAL A 78 -10.92 -13.55 4.78
C VAL A 78 -11.31 -12.97 6.13
N THR A 79 -12.55 -13.23 6.57
CA THR A 79 -12.99 -12.88 7.93
C THR A 79 -12.57 -13.94 8.96
N GLN A 80 -12.37 -15.17 8.50
CA GLN A 80 -11.89 -16.30 9.29
C GLN A 80 -11.02 -17.18 8.40
N TYR A 81 -9.90 -17.67 8.95
CA TYR A 81 -9.03 -18.59 8.24
C TYR A 81 -9.77 -19.88 7.90
N LYS A 82 -9.61 -20.32 6.64
CA LYS A 82 -10.21 -21.57 6.12
C LYS A 82 -9.24 -22.74 6.13
N ASN A 83 -7.95 -22.48 5.91
CA ASN A 83 -6.92 -23.50 5.86
C ASN A 83 -6.30 -23.71 7.26
N ALA A 84 -6.36 -24.93 7.77
CA ALA A 84 -5.82 -25.28 9.09
C ALA A 84 -4.31 -25.02 9.20
N GLU A 85 -3.55 -25.14 8.11
CA GLU A 85 -2.11 -24.86 8.12
C GLU A 85 -1.82 -23.37 8.31
N VAL A 86 -2.71 -22.48 7.85
CA VAL A 86 -2.57 -21.03 8.07
C VAL A 86 -2.90 -20.65 9.51
N VAL A 87 -3.81 -21.38 10.16
CA VAL A 87 -4.18 -21.16 11.57
C VAL A 87 -3.03 -21.51 12.54
N LYS A 88 -2.16 -22.44 12.15
CA LYS A 88 -1.04 -22.92 12.98
C LYS A 88 0.18 -21.99 12.97
N VAL A 89 0.27 -21.06 12.01
CA VAL A 89 1.37 -20.08 11.87
C VAL A 89 1.14 -18.90 12.79
#